data_AF-A0ABD3PR89-F1
#
_entry.id   AF-A0ABD3PR89-F1
#
_cell.length_a   1.000
_cell.length_b   1.000
_cell.length_c   1.000
_cell.angle_alpha   90.00
_cell.angle_beta   90.00
_cell.angle_gamma   90.00
#
_symmetry.space_group_name_H-M   'P 1'
#
loop_
_entity.id
_entity.type
_entity.pdbx_description
1 polymer ?
#
loop_
_entity_poly.entity_id
_entity_poly.type
_entity_poly.pdbx_seq_one_letter_code
_entity_poly.pdbx_strand_id
1 'polypeptide(L)'
;MSLDDKLTAYRYRILCISSETRDYAKSLEEGIRVLNIYGFDFPSSPTVKDVVKEEMKVKLALLNRPYSCLLDRPTAKNPIMELFKNLTRFALLSGNDRLLRILCWRAIRLALTKGIDHHFHTILVTLGSSMAKEKSEIKVAFEIATVAVHLSEKHREDRGNYAYTQLVAYQGVLLQLQSFRSGMDVMLQCYKDLKLAGELDPALGSAMAHFLTIFAAGIPLGPLVESKLLLIEEFARKTENNSFATIFQMQRQFVLNLWKPSDNPTELKGDAFDEEEILAALNPTSKVYSMTLRDTSTYRLQLAFLFNDQIIMRKMLDILRNYPMTDISVPRFHLRLTFMGLSAFGLLQTSRDKTIEDVAKSCLAHFSSLSRLGSVNATPVYHFLLAMKQPGIKSFELAIDSCAEASLPHLEAMAKERYGLYLCRQDNSISIGQDYLVSAYWLYYNWGAHAKALEMWEEHACIKTASKDKANSRIGMASSVASVKSQKEKDQKLIEEKRKKGSLRKQLRFGRKSLRLKGKATTSNLM
;
A
#
# COMPACT_ATOMS: atom_id res chain seq x y z
N MET A 1 10.29 42.62 17.89
CA MET A 1 9.90 41.23 17.56
C MET A 1 11.00 40.61 16.72
N SER A 2 11.65 39.56 17.22
CA SER A 2 12.74 38.89 16.52
C SER A 2 12.26 38.24 15.22
N LEU A 3 13.17 37.86 14.34
CA LEU A 3 12.82 37.12 13.11
C LEU A 3 12.17 35.77 13.45
N ASP A 4 12.58 35.13 14.56
CA ASP A 4 12.02 33.87 15.04
C ASP A 4 10.60 34.05 15.63
N ASP A 5 10.34 35.16 16.32
CA ASP A 5 8.99 35.49 16.82
C ASP A 5 8.01 35.71 15.66
N LYS A 6 8.48 36.38 14.58
CA LYS A 6 7.70 36.56 13.35
C LYS A 6 7.40 35.22 12.69
N LEU A 7 8.39 34.33 12.58
CA LEU A 7 8.20 33.00 11.98
C LEU A 7 7.18 32.19 12.78
N THR A 8 7.28 32.24 14.10
CA THR A 8 6.36 31.58 15.03
C THR A 8 4.93 32.10 14.88
N ALA A 9 4.73 33.42 14.83
CA ALA A 9 3.41 34.01 14.64
C ALA A 9 2.79 33.63 13.27
N TYR A 10 3.57 33.68 12.20
CA TYR A 10 3.11 33.24 10.87
C TYR A 10 2.75 31.75 10.85
N ARG A 11 3.53 30.91 11.53
CA ARG A 11 3.25 29.48 11.66
C ARG A 11 1.89 29.24 12.32
N TYR A 12 1.62 29.88 13.45
CA TYR A 12 0.32 29.73 14.14
C TYR A 12 -0.83 30.19 13.27
N ARG A 13 -0.69 31.33 12.58
CA ARG A 13 -1.71 31.81 11.65
C ARG A 13 -2.03 30.79 10.56
N ILE A 14 -1.01 30.19 9.93
CA ILE A 14 -1.21 29.18 8.90
C ILE A 14 -1.91 27.93 9.48
N LEU A 15 -1.50 27.49 10.67
CA LEU A 15 -2.12 26.35 11.35
C LEU A 15 -3.60 26.61 11.68
N CYS A 16 -3.95 27.80 12.20
CA CYS A 16 -5.33 28.19 12.48
C CYS A 16 -6.22 28.15 11.22
N ILE A 17 -5.72 28.67 10.09
CA ILE A 17 -6.46 28.61 8.81
C ILE A 17 -6.78 27.14 8.48
N SER A 18 -5.79 26.25 8.62
CA SER A 18 -5.97 24.83 8.31
C SER A 18 -6.89 24.11 9.29
N SER A 19 -6.83 24.42 10.60
CA SER A 19 -7.65 23.75 11.62
C SER A 19 -9.11 24.18 11.58
N GLU A 20 -9.38 25.47 11.31
CA GLU A 20 -10.75 26.00 11.32
C GLU A 20 -11.51 25.66 10.03
N THR A 21 -10.83 25.67 8.88
CA THR A 21 -11.49 25.59 7.58
C THR A 21 -11.28 24.27 6.85
N ARG A 22 -10.27 23.48 7.27
CA ARG A 22 -9.73 22.34 6.50
C ARG A 22 -9.35 22.69 5.05
N ASP A 23 -9.13 23.99 4.76
CA ASP A 23 -8.66 24.49 3.47
C ASP A 23 -7.12 24.49 3.42
N TYR A 24 -6.58 23.32 3.07
CA TYR A 24 -5.14 23.12 2.92
C TYR A 24 -4.55 23.93 1.76
N ALA A 25 -5.34 24.27 0.74
CA ALA A 25 -4.84 25.02 -0.42
C ALA A 25 -4.56 26.48 -0.02
N LYS A 26 -5.48 27.11 0.71
CA LYS A 26 -5.30 28.46 1.25
C LYS A 26 -4.16 28.54 2.27
N SER A 27 -4.05 27.53 3.12
CA SER A 27 -2.95 27.43 4.10
C SER A 27 -1.58 27.32 3.40
N LEU A 28 -1.53 26.56 2.29
CA LEU A 28 -0.35 26.44 1.46
C LEU A 28 0.03 27.77 0.79
N GLU A 29 -0.94 28.49 0.22
CA GLU A 29 -0.69 29.79 -0.40
C GLU A 29 -0.08 30.80 0.58
N GLU A 30 -0.65 30.91 1.78
CA GLU A 30 -0.15 31.85 2.79
C GLU A 30 1.27 31.46 3.26
N GLY A 31 1.54 30.18 3.47
CA GLY A 31 2.88 29.74 3.86
C GLY A 31 3.93 29.91 2.77
N ILE A 32 3.56 29.82 1.48
CA ILE A 32 4.45 30.18 0.37
C ILE A 32 4.81 31.67 0.41
N ARG A 33 3.85 32.55 0.71
CA ARG A 33 4.15 33.99 0.89
C ARG A 33 5.13 34.22 2.03
N VAL A 34 4.96 33.49 3.14
CA VAL A 34 5.91 33.55 4.27
C VAL A 34 7.29 33.05 3.84
N LEU A 35 7.40 31.92 3.15
CA LEU A 35 8.70 31.44 2.65
C LEU A 35 9.40 32.46 1.74
N ASN A 36 8.64 33.17 0.89
CA ASN A 36 9.19 34.25 0.04
C ASN A 36 9.75 35.42 0.88
N ILE A 37 9.08 35.82 1.96
CA ILE A 37 9.57 36.86 2.89
C ILE A 37 10.92 36.46 3.51
N TYR A 38 11.13 35.17 3.74
CA TYR A 38 12.37 34.61 4.30
C TYR A 38 13.43 34.28 3.23
N GLY A 39 13.25 34.76 2.00
CA GLY A 39 14.23 34.65 0.91
C GLY A 39 14.20 33.34 0.15
N PHE A 40 13.13 32.55 0.26
CA PHE A 40 12.93 31.36 -0.58
C PHE A 40 11.93 31.67 -1.69
N ASP A 41 12.40 32.01 -2.89
CA ASP A 41 11.50 32.41 -4.00
C ASP A 41 10.73 31.24 -4.60
N PHE A 42 9.50 30.99 -4.17
CA PHE A 42 8.62 29.98 -4.73
C PHE A 42 7.65 30.57 -5.77
N PRO A 43 7.47 29.89 -6.92
CA PRO A 43 6.43 30.28 -7.86
C PRO A 43 5.04 30.03 -7.25
N SER A 44 4.12 30.96 -7.45
CA SER A 44 2.71 30.80 -7.04
C SER A 44 2.00 29.67 -7.79
N SER A 45 2.40 29.41 -9.04
CA SER A 45 1.90 28.29 -9.86
C SER A 45 3.06 27.60 -10.59
N PRO A 46 3.63 26.52 -10.03
CA PRO A 46 4.79 25.86 -10.62
C PRO A 46 4.46 25.13 -11.93
N THR A 47 5.28 25.36 -12.94
CA THR A 47 5.25 24.64 -14.21
C THR A 47 6.05 23.33 -14.13
N VAL A 48 5.89 22.46 -15.12
CA VAL A 48 6.73 21.24 -15.24
C VAL A 48 8.21 21.58 -15.36
N LYS A 49 8.56 22.70 -16.03
CA LYS A 49 9.95 23.17 -16.16
C LYS A 49 10.54 23.55 -14.80
N ASP A 50 9.74 24.15 -13.92
CA ASP A 50 10.19 24.52 -12.56
C ASP A 50 10.50 23.27 -11.73
N VAL A 51 9.64 22.25 -11.83
CA VAL A 51 9.85 20.94 -11.17
C VAL A 51 11.15 20.31 -11.67
N VAL A 52 11.34 20.17 -12.98
CA VAL A 52 12.57 19.58 -13.56
C VAL A 52 13.82 20.39 -13.17
N LYS A 53 13.74 21.72 -13.17
CA LYS A 53 14.86 22.60 -12.76
C LYS A 53 15.25 22.35 -11.31
N GLU A 54 14.28 22.26 -10.40
CA GLU A 54 14.55 22.03 -8.98
C GLU A 54 15.05 20.61 -8.69
N GLU A 55 14.57 19.61 -9.43
CA GLU A 55 15.08 18.23 -9.38
C GLU A 55 16.55 18.17 -9.80
N MET A 56 16.90 18.80 -10.92
CA MET A 56 18.29 18.83 -11.41
C MET A 56 19.24 19.49 -10.42
N LYS A 57 18.81 20.57 -9.76
CA LYS A 57 19.59 21.20 -8.69
C LYS A 57 19.86 20.25 -7.51
N VAL A 58 18.89 19.41 -7.13
CA VAL A 58 19.10 18.39 -6.08
C VAL A 58 20.04 17.30 -6.55
N LYS A 59 19.86 16.78 -7.78
CA LYS A 59 20.77 15.76 -8.34
C LYS A 59 22.22 16.25 -8.37
N LEU A 60 22.45 17.50 -8.77
CA LEU A 60 23.76 18.15 -8.73
C LEU A 60 24.28 18.32 -7.30
N ALA A 61 23.45 18.77 -6.36
CA ALA A 61 23.85 18.92 -4.95
C ALA A 61 24.19 17.57 -4.28
N LEU A 62 23.54 16.49 -4.70
CA LEU A 62 23.87 15.12 -4.28
C LEU A 62 25.10 14.57 -5.00
N LEU A 63 25.56 15.19 -6.08
CA LEU A 63 26.60 14.67 -6.99
C LEU A 63 26.25 13.27 -7.52
N ASN A 64 24.96 13.07 -7.86
CA ASN A 64 24.40 11.76 -8.25
C ASN A 64 24.59 10.63 -7.21
N ARG A 65 24.91 10.96 -5.94
CA ARG A 65 24.93 9.99 -4.86
C ARG A 65 23.50 9.58 -4.47
N PRO A 66 23.31 8.35 -3.96
CA PRO A 66 22.03 7.90 -3.40
C PRO A 66 21.58 8.81 -2.25
N TYR A 67 20.27 8.85 -1.99
CA TYR A 67 19.69 9.56 -0.84
C TYR A 67 20.22 9.00 0.49
N SER A 68 20.72 7.76 0.51
CA SER A 68 21.38 7.19 1.69
C SER A 68 22.56 8.02 2.19
N CYS A 69 23.20 8.84 1.36
CA CYS A 69 24.26 9.75 1.80
C CYS A 69 23.79 10.85 2.76
N LEU A 70 22.48 11.05 2.93
CA LEU A 70 21.91 11.96 3.90
C LEU A 70 22.04 11.44 5.34
N LEU A 71 22.24 10.13 5.54
CA LEU A 71 22.38 9.52 6.86
C LEU A 71 23.66 9.96 7.59
N ASP A 72 24.71 10.28 6.82
CA ASP A 72 26.02 10.68 7.31
C ASP A 72 26.13 12.19 7.60
N ARG A 73 25.06 12.95 7.37
CA ARG A 73 25.06 14.40 7.57
C ARG A 73 24.91 14.77 9.04
N PRO A 74 25.63 15.81 9.52
CA PRO A 74 25.51 16.25 10.89
C PRO A 74 24.13 16.84 11.16
N THR A 75 23.65 16.69 12.39
CA THR A 75 22.42 17.32 12.86
C THR A 75 22.64 18.82 13.07
N ALA A 76 21.66 19.64 12.70
CA ALA A 76 21.70 21.08 12.91
C ALA A 76 20.29 21.65 13.08
N LYS A 77 20.12 22.58 14.02
CA LYS A 77 18.85 23.27 14.24
C LYS A 77 18.59 24.25 13.10
N ASN A 78 17.43 24.14 12.47
CA ASN A 78 17.02 25.03 11.40
C ASN A 78 15.51 25.33 11.48
N PRO A 79 15.10 26.41 12.18
CA PRO A 79 13.70 26.70 12.47
C PRO A 79 12.77 26.76 11.24
N ILE A 80 13.30 27.11 10.07
CA ILE A 80 12.50 27.16 8.84
C ILE A 80 12.02 25.77 8.38
N MET A 81 12.69 24.69 8.80
CA MET A 81 12.33 23.31 8.41
C MET A 81 10.95 22.90 8.90
N GLU A 82 10.50 23.45 10.03
CA GLU A 82 9.14 23.20 10.51
C GLU A 82 8.08 23.79 9.55
N LEU A 83 8.34 24.99 9.01
CA LEU A 83 7.46 25.59 8.01
C LEU A 83 7.45 24.78 6.72
N PHE A 84 8.62 24.31 6.26
CA PHE A 84 8.70 23.38 5.12
C PHE A 84 7.90 22.10 5.37
N LYS A 85 8.02 21.47 6.54
CA LYS A 85 7.23 20.29 6.94
C LYS A 85 5.74 20.58 6.78
N ASN A 86 5.24 21.63 7.41
CA ASN A 86 3.81 21.94 7.39
C ASN A 86 3.31 22.19 5.96
N LEU A 87 4.08 22.92 5.15
CA LEU A 87 3.70 23.21 3.77
C LEU A 87 3.75 21.98 2.87
N THR A 88 4.70 21.07 3.06
CA THR A 88 4.70 19.79 2.32
C THR A 88 3.49 18.93 2.67
N ARG A 89 3.06 18.92 3.93
CA ARG A 89 1.81 18.27 4.36
C ARG A 89 0.58 18.92 3.71
N PHE A 90 0.48 20.25 3.69
CA PHE A 90 -0.64 20.94 3.03
C PHE A 90 -0.67 20.74 1.52
N ALA A 91 0.50 20.77 0.86
CA ALA A 91 0.62 20.46 -0.56
C ALA A 91 0.16 19.02 -0.87
N LEU A 92 0.48 18.06 0.00
CA LEU A 92 0.01 16.68 -0.14
C LEU A 92 -1.52 16.58 -0.04
N LEU A 93 -2.11 17.19 0.99
CA LEU A 93 -3.55 17.10 1.27
C LEU A 93 -4.44 17.88 0.28
N SER A 94 -3.89 18.96 -0.29
CA SER A 94 -4.53 19.74 -1.36
C SER A 94 -4.32 19.17 -2.76
N GLY A 95 -3.43 18.18 -2.93
CA GLY A 95 -3.13 17.58 -4.23
C GLY A 95 -2.19 18.41 -5.12
N ASN A 96 -1.46 19.37 -4.55
CA ASN A 96 -0.51 20.21 -5.28
C ASN A 96 0.87 19.53 -5.39
N ASP A 97 0.94 18.42 -6.13
CA ASP A 97 2.13 17.55 -6.22
C ASP A 97 3.38 18.29 -6.77
N ARG A 98 3.21 19.24 -7.67
CA ARG A 98 4.34 20.02 -8.22
C ARG A 98 4.99 20.89 -7.15
N LEU A 99 4.19 21.61 -6.38
CA LEU A 99 4.68 22.46 -5.31
C LEU A 99 5.27 21.62 -4.18
N LEU A 100 4.64 20.48 -3.85
CA LEU A 100 5.17 19.51 -2.89
C LEU A 100 6.59 19.08 -3.26
N ARG A 101 6.84 18.66 -4.51
CA ARG A 101 8.17 18.23 -4.96
C ARG A 101 9.20 19.36 -4.84
N ILE A 102 8.84 20.57 -5.28
CA ILE A 102 9.74 21.74 -5.18
C ILE A 102 10.08 22.09 -3.73
N LEU A 103 9.10 22.07 -2.82
CA LEU A 103 9.30 22.29 -1.39
C LEU A 103 10.28 21.25 -0.81
N CYS A 104 10.05 19.97 -1.09
CA CYS A 104 10.90 18.89 -0.59
C CYS A 104 12.33 18.98 -1.11
N TRP A 105 12.51 19.22 -2.42
CA TRP A 105 13.83 19.34 -3.03
C TRP A 105 14.62 20.54 -2.50
N ARG A 106 13.96 21.66 -2.23
CA ARG A 106 14.61 22.81 -1.57
C ARG A 106 15.01 22.50 -0.14
N ALA A 107 14.16 21.81 0.62
CA ALA A 107 14.50 21.35 1.96
C ALA A 107 15.72 20.41 1.92
N ILE A 108 15.80 19.50 0.95
CA ILE A 108 16.97 18.62 0.76
C ILE A 108 18.24 19.43 0.51
N ARG A 109 18.22 20.41 -0.39
CA ARG A 109 19.40 21.27 -0.62
C ARG A 109 19.80 22.05 0.62
N LEU A 110 18.83 22.56 1.36
CA LEU A 110 19.08 23.29 2.61
C LEU A 110 19.69 22.37 3.67
N ALA A 111 19.24 21.12 3.76
CA ALA A 111 19.76 20.14 4.69
C ALA A 111 21.19 19.68 4.30
N LEU A 112 21.49 19.61 3.00
CA LEU A 112 22.84 19.31 2.49
C LEU A 112 23.86 20.40 2.83
N THR A 113 23.43 21.66 2.95
CA THR A 113 24.32 22.80 3.25
C THR A 113 24.39 23.15 4.72
N LYS A 114 23.25 23.08 5.44
CA LYS A 114 23.15 23.52 6.84
C LYS A 114 23.12 22.37 7.86
N GLY A 115 23.01 21.12 7.43
CA GLY A 115 22.81 19.96 8.31
C GLY A 115 21.34 19.53 8.42
N ILE A 116 21.12 18.36 9.02
CA ILE A 116 19.80 17.72 9.14
C ILE A 116 19.09 18.24 10.39
N ASP A 117 17.95 18.90 10.21
CA ASP A 117 17.05 19.27 11.31
C ASP A 117 16.12 18.11 11.65
N HIS A 118 15.65 18.04 12.91
CA HIS A 118 14.73 16.99 13.37
C HIS A 118 13.42 16.91 12.58
N HIS A 119 12.92 17.97 11.93
CA HIS A 119 11.74 17.86 11.07
C HIS A 119 12.04 17.26 9.69
N PHE A 120 13.30 17.18 9.27
CA PHE A 120 13.67 16.86 7.89
C PHE A 120 13.17 15.49 7.42
N HIS A 121 13.15 14.49 8.30
CA HIS A 121 12.69 13.15 7.93
C HIS A 121 11.21 13.11 7.52
N THR A 122 10.36 13.96 8.11
CA THR A 122 8.94 14.09 7.71
C THR A 122 8.77 14.68 6.31
N ILE A 123 9.63 15.63 5.92
CA ILE A 123 9.66 16.22 4.58
C ILE A 123 10.12 15.16 3.57
N LEU A 124 11.19 14.43 3.92
CA LEU A 124 11.78 13.42 3.06
C LEU A 124 10.79 12.29 2.76
N VAL A 125 10.08 11.77 3.76
CA VAL A 125 9.09 10.71 3.54
C VAL A 125 7.88 11.21 2.71
N THR A 126 7.51 12.48 2.85
CA THR A 126 6.43 13.10 2.07
C THR A 126 6.79 13.18 0.58
N LEU A 127 8.06 13.47 0.26
CA LEU A 127 8.58 13.35 -1.10
C LEU A 127 8.47 11.91 -1.61
N GLY A 128 8.92 10.94 -0.81
CA GLY A 128 8.84 9.51 -1.15
C GLY A 128 7.41 9.09 -1.48
N SER A 129 6.43 9.49 -0.66
CA SER A 129 5.00 9.19 -0.89
C SER A 129 4.47 9.82 -2.19
N SER A 130 4.86 11.05 -2.53
CA SER A 130 4.46 11.68 -3.80
C SER A 130 5.08 10.97 -5.01
N MET A 131 6.36 10.61 -4.95
CA MET A 131 7.08 9.89 -6.00
C MET A 131 6.53 8.46 -6.20
N ALA A 132 6.11 7.81 -5.12
CA ALA A 132 5.59 6.44 -5.14
C ALA A 132 4.29 6.26 -5.96
N LYS A 133 3.62 7.36 -6.35
CA LYS A 133 2.47 7.34 -7.27
C LYS A 133 2.89 6.99 -8.71
N GLU A 134 4.15 7.22 -9.07
CA GLU A 134 4.67 6.98 -10.42
C GLU A 134 5.45 5.66 -10.49
N LYS A 135 5.04 4.77 -11.39
CA LYS A 135 5.63 3.42 -11.52
C LYS A 135 7.15 3.43 -11.76
N SER A 136 7.65 4.41 -12.50
CA SER A 136 9.08 4.59 -12.78
C SER A 136 9.90 5.02 -11.57
N GLU A 137 9.26 5.62 -10.56
CA GLU A 137 9.93 6.22 -9.40
C GLU A 137 9.85 5.36 -8.14
N ILE A 138 9.09 4.26 -8.13
CA ILE A 138 8.85 3.41 -6.95
C ILE A 138 10.15 3.01 -6.22
N LYS A 139 11.21 2.63 -6.94
CA LYS A 139 12.49 2.24 -6.31
C LYS A 139 13.18 3.40 -5.59
N VAL A 140 13.13 4.59 -6.19
CA VAL A 140 13.70 5.81 -5.60
C VAL A 140 12.86 6.24 -4.40
N ALA A 141 11.52 6.19 -4.53
CA ALA A 141 10.61 6.44 -3.42
C ALA A 141 10.88 5.50 -2.24
N PHE A 142 11.08 4.20 -2.51
CA PHE A 142 11.41 3.20 -1.50
C PHE A 142 12.73 3.52 -0.77
N GLU A 143 13.76 3.91 -1.49
CA GLU A 143 15.03 4.37 -0.91
C GLU A 143 14.80 5.60 -0.01
N ILE A 144 14.10 6.61 -0.51
CA ILE A 144 13.78 7.84 0.22
C ILE A 144 13.03 7.54 1.52
N ALA A 145 11.98 6.71 1.45
CA ALA A 145 11.19 6.32 2.62
C ALA A 145 12.04 5.54 3.63
N THR A 146 12.91 4.65 3.16
CA THR A 146 13.86 3.91 4.01
C THR A 146 14.80 4.88 4.71
N VAL A 147 15.39 5.84 4.01
CA VAL A 147 16.28 6.86 4.60
C VAL A 147 15.53 7.71 5.62
N ALA A 148 14.30 8.13 5.32
CA ALA A 148 13.48 8.92 6.24
C ALA A 148 13.19 8.16 7.54
N VAL A 149 12.85 6.88 7.46
CA VAL A 149 12.68 5.99 8.62
C VAL A 149 13.97 5.98 9.46
N HIS A 150 15.13 5.72 8.85
CA HIS A 150 16.42 5.68 9.56
C HIS A 150 16.81 7.04 10.16
N LEU A 151 16.47 8.16 9.53
CA LEU A 151 16.70 9.49 10.10
C LEU A 151 15.80 9.75 11.31
N SER A 152 14.54 9.31 11.25
CA SER A 152 13.59 9.48 12.37
C SER A 152 14.02 8.72 13.63
N GLU A 153 14.77 7.63 13.48
CA GLU A 153 15.34 6.87 14.60
C GLU A 153 16.27 7.72 15.49
N LYS A 154 16.89 8.76 14.94
CA LYS A 154 17.76 9.69 15.68
C LYS A 154 16.97 10.71 16.53
N HIS A 155 15.65 10.78 16.34
CA HIS A 155 14.75 11.76 16.95
C HIS A 155 13.51 11.09 17.56
N ARG A 156 13.67 9.90 18.16
CA ARG A 156 12.57 9.12 18.77
C ARG A 156 11.85 9.87 19.90
N GLU A 157 12.52 10.82 20.53
CA GLU A 157 11.95 11.70 21.55
C GLU A 157 10.82 12.58 21.01
N ASP A 158 10.89 12.98 19.74
CA ASP A 158 9.80 13.65 19.04
C ASP A 158 8.81 12.60 18.52
N ARG A 159 8.03 12.04 19.45
CA ARG A 159 7.09 10.94 19.19
C ARG A 159 6.13 11.26 18.04
N GLY A 160 5.67 12.51 17.94
CA GLY A 160 4.73 12.94 16.90
C GLY A 160 5.34 12.85 15.51
N ASN A 161 6.49 13.51 15.28
CA ASN A 161 7.14 13.48 13.97
C ASN A 161 7.71 12.08 13.66
N TYR A 162 8.21 11.34 14.64
CA TYR A 162 8.63 9.95 14.48
C TYR A 162 7.48 9.09 13.96
N ALA A 163 6.37 9.04 14.69
CA ALA A 163 5.22 8.21 14.33
C ALA A 163 4.58 8.63 13.00
N TYR A 164 4.49 9.95 12.73
CA TYR A 164 4.02 10.44 11.43
C TYR A 164 4.92 9.96 10.27
N THR A 165 6.24 9.94 10.49
CA THR A 165 7.19 9.48 9.47
C THR A 165 7.03 7.99 9.18
N GLN A 166 6.90 7.17 10.24
CA GLN A 166 6.63 5.75 10.10
C GLN A 166 5.30 5.49 9.37
N LEU A 167 4.23 6.21 9.75
CA LEU A 167 2.93 6.14 9.10
C LEU A 167 3.05 6.39 7.59
N VAL A 168 3.59 7.54 7.17
CA VAL A 168 3.67 7.92 5.76
C VAL A 168 4.62 6.99 4.99
N ALA A 169 5.72 6.54 5.62
CA ALA A 169 6.68 5.63 4.98
C ALA A 169 6.01 4.30 4.64
N TYR A 170 5.40 3.65 5.63
CA TYR A 170 4.81 2.32 5.44
C TYR A 170 3.53 2.39 4.60
N GLN A 171 2.56 3.22 4.99
CA GLN A 171 1.30 3.33 4.27
C GLN A 171 1.47 3.84 2.84
N GLY A 172 2.39 4.79 2.62
CA GLY A 172 2.54 5.48 1.34
C GLY A 172 3.54 4.86 0.38
N VAL A 173 4.50 4.08 0.88
CA VAL A 173 5.67 3.67 0.07
C VAL A 173 6.12 2.24 0.33
N LEU A 174 6.57 1.92 1.54
CA LEU A 174 7.33 0.69 1.80
C LEU A 174 6.49 -0.57 1.54
N LEU A 175 5.19 -0.54 1.88
CA LEU A 175 4.27 -1.65 1.64
C LEU A 175 3.98 -1.92 0.15
N GLN A 176 4.49 -1.09 -0.78
CA GLN A 176 4.45 -1.44 -2.21
C GLN A 176 5.36 -2.62 -2.52
N LEU A 177 6.49 -2.74 -1.83
CA LEU A 177 7.50 -3.78 -2.07
C LEU A 177 7.66 -4.73 -0.86
N GLN A 178 7.33 -4.28 0.34
CA GLN A 178 7.32 -5.11 1.55
C GLN A 178 5.96 -5.77 1.77
N SER A 179 5.93 -6.90 2.47
CA SER A 179 4.69 -7.58 2.83
C SER A 179 3.79 -6.67 3.67
N PHE A 180 2.48 -6.67 3.42
CA PHE A 180 1.53 -5.97 4.29
C PHE A 180 1.66 -6.37 5.76
N ARG A 181 2.01 -7.63 6.05
CA ARG A 181 2.23 -8.11 7.42
C ARG A 181 3.30 -7.29 8.18
N SER A 182 4.32 -6.81 7.48
CA SER A 182 5.38 -6.00 8.10
C SER A 182 4.94 -4.60 8.56
N GLY A 183 3.82 -4.10 8.02
CA GLY A 183 3.30 -2.77 8.37
C GLY A 183 2.30 -2.79 9.52
N MET A 184 1.75 -3.94 9.92
CA MET A 184 0.62 -3.98 10.87
C MET A 184 0.98 -3.39 12.24
N ASP A 185 2.02 -3.93 12.87
CA ASP A 185 2.45 -3.46 14.19
C ASP A 185 2.90 -2.01 14.16
N VAL A 186 3.52 -1.60 13.04
CA VAL A 186 3.94 -0.20 12.81
C VAL A 186 2.71 0.72 12.78
N MET A 187 1.67 0.39 12.01
CA MET A 187 0.44 1.21 11.95
C MET A 187 -0.27 1.28 13.30
N LEU A 188 -0.32 0.17 14.05
CA LEU A 188 -0.92 0.17 15.38
C LEU A 188 -0.11 1.03 16.36
N GLN A 189 1.21 0.95 16.32
CA GLN A 189 2.08 1.75 17.18
C GLN A 189 1.99 3.24 16.82
N CYS A 190 1.95 3.57 15.52
CA CYS A 190 1.74 4.93 15.04
C CYS A 190 0.41 5.51 15.55
N TYR A 191 -0.69 4.74 15.54
CA TYR A 191 -1.96 5.18 16.12
C TYR A 191 -1.81 5.59 17.59
N LYS A 192 -1.15 4.75 18.39
CA LYS A 192 -0.94 5.01 19.82
C LYS A 192 -0.08 6.25 20.05
N ASP A 193 1.05 6.35 19.36
CA ASP A 193 2.02 7.43 19.56
C ASP A 193 1.48 8.77 19.07
N LEU A 194 0.81 8.81 17.92
CA LEU A 194 0.16 10.02 17.40
C LEU A 194 -0.98 10.47 18.30
N LYS A 195 -1.79 9.52 18.81
CA LYS A 195 -2.86 9.82 19.76
C LYS A 195 -2.29 10.43 21.05
N LEU A 196 -1.20 9.88 21.59
CA LEU A 196 -0.52 10.42 22.77
C LEU A 196 0.11 11.79 22.50
N ALA A 197 0.58 12.03 21.29
CA ALA A 197 1.12 13.33 20.86
C ALA A 197 0.04 14.38 20.56
N GLY A 198 -1.26 14.03 20.67
CA GLY A 198 -2.37 14.94 20.35
C GLY A 198 -2.63 15.13 18.85
N GLU A 199 -1.96 14.36 17.99
CA GLU A 199 -2.08 14.43 16.53
C GLU A 199 -3.26 13.55 16.06
N LEU A 200 -4.49 14.04 16.25
CA LEU A 200 -5.73 13.24 16.07
C LEU A 200 -5.96 12.73 14.64
N ASP A 201 -5.90 13.61 13.63
CA ASP A 201 -6.11 13.25 12.23
C ASP A 201 -5.16 12.13 11.75
N PRO A 202 -3.83 12.26 11.90
CA PRO A 202 -2.93 11.19 11.48
C PRO A 202 -3.03 9.96 12.39
N ALA A 203 -3.40 10.10 13.68
CA ALA A 203 -3.69 8.93 14.52
C ALA A 203 -4.85 8.11 13.94
N LEU A 204 -6.00 8.74 13.68
CA LEU A 204 -7.16 8.06 13.07
C LEU A 204 -6.84 7.54 11.67
N GLY A 205 -6.03 8.27 10.90
CA GLY A 205 -5.48 7.79 9.63
C GLY A 205 -4.66 6.51 9.78
N SER A 206 -3.83 6.42 10.82
CA SER A 206 -3.04 5.23 11.15
C SER A 206 -3.91 4.05 11.58
N ALA A 207 -4.98 4.31 12.34
CA ALA A 207 -5.95 3.28 12.71
C ALA A 207 -6.70 2.72 11.49
N MET A 208 -7.12 3.59 10.57
CA MET A 208 -7.70 3.18 9.29
C MET A 208 -6.71 2.35 8.47
N ALA A 209 -5.45 2.80 8.37
CA ALA A 209 -4.40 2.09 7.65
C ALA A 209 -4.12 0.71 8.25
N HIS A 210 -4.09 0.61 9.59
CA HIS A 210 -3.92 -0.65 10.30
C HIS A 210 -4.99 -1.68 9.90
N PHE A 211 -6.26 -1.30 9.87
CA PHE A 211 -7.33 -2.20 9.41
C PHE A 211 -7.14 -2.63 7.96
N LEU A 212 -6.86 -1.69 7.06
CA LEU A 212 -6.64 -1.99 5.65
C LEU A 212 -5.43 -2.94 5.44
N THR A 213 -4.38 -2.78 6.24
CA THR A 213 -3.21 -3.66 6.23
C THR A 213 -3.55 -5.06 6.77
N ILE A 214 -4.33 -5.17 7.86
CA ILE A 214 -4.83 -6.46 8.38
C ILE A 214 -5.59 -7.20 7.29
N PHE A 215 -6.52 -6.51 6.63
CA PHE A 215 -7.34 -7.11 5.58
C PHE A 215 -6.49 -7.52 4.37
N ALA A 216 -5.65 -6.62 3.85
CA ALA A 216 -4.77 -6.91 2.71
C ALA A 216 -3.74 -8.01 2.99
N ALA A 217 -3.34 -8.20 4.25
CA ALA A 217 -2.46 -9.28 4.68
C ALA A 217 -3.19 -10.63 4.86
N GLY A 218 -4.53 -10.67 4.76
CA GLY A 218 -5.31 -11.87 5.03
C GLY A 218 -5.24 -12.34 6.48
N ILE A 219 -5.12 -11.41 7.43
CA ILE A 219 -5.19 -11.76 8.85
C ILE A 219 -6.62 -12.17 9.19
N PRO A 220 -6.82 -13.20 10.03
CA PRO A 220 -8.15 -13.60 10.47
C PRO A 220 -8.97 -12.44 11.06
N LEU A 221 -10.18 -12.25 10.52
CA LEU A 221 -11.16 -11.22 10.86
C LEU A 221 -12.07 -11.70 11.99
N GLY A 222 -11.48 -12.05 13.14
CA GLY A 222 -12.24 -12.50 14.31
C GLY A 222 -13.06 -11.38 14.98
N PRO A 223 -13.91 -11.72 15.97
CA PRO A 223 -14.76 -10.74 16.68
C PRO A 223 -13.99 -9.55 17.27
N LEU A 224 -12.73 -9.78 17.66
CA LEU A 224 -11.84 -8.74 18.19
C LEU A 224 -11.53 -7.61 17.19
N VAL A 225 -11.60 -7.87 15.88
CA VAL A 225 -11.37 -6.82 14.87
C VAL A 225 -12.54 -5.85 14.89
N GLU A 226 -13.78 -6.35 14.87
CA GLU A 226 -14.98 -5.52 14.95
C GLU A 226 -15.01 -4.72 16.26
N SER A 227 -14.74 -5.35 17.40
CA SER A 227 -14.76 -4.66 18.69
C SER A 227 -13.68 -3.58 18.79
N LYS A 228 -12.49 -3.79 18.20
CA LYS A 228 -11.44 -2.76 18.13
C LYS A 228 -11.86 -1.58 17.26
N LEU A 229 -12.51 -1.84 16.12
CA LEU A 229 -13.03 -0.78 15.26
C LEU A 229 -14.11 0.04 15.96
N LEU A 230 -15.01 -0.59 16.73
CA LEU A 230 -16.03 0.11 17.53
C LEU A 230 -15.39 1.09 18.51
N LEU A 231 -14.36 0.68 19.25
CA LEU A 231 -13.65 1.56 20.18
C LEU A 231 -12.99 2.76 19.48
N ILE A 232 -12.46 2.55 18.27
CA ILE A 232 -11.82 3.61 17.49
C ILE A 232 -12.88 4.55 16.89
N GLU A 233 -14.02 4.02 16.45
CA GLU A 233 -15.19 4.78 16.01
C GLU A 233 -15.72 5.69 17.12
N GLU A 234 -15.92 5.15 18.33
CA GLU A 234 -16.35 5.92 19.50
C GLU A 234 -15.37 7.04 19.84
N PHE A 235 -14.06 6.75 19.74
CA PHE A 235 -13.03 7.77 19.91
C PHE A 235 -13.08 8.85 18.82
N ALA A 236 -13.32 8.47 17.56
CA ALA A 236 -13.48 9.42 16.46
C ALA A 236 -14.71 10.32 16.68
N ARG A 237 -15.85 9.77 17.13
CA ARG A 237 -17.03 10.57 17.50
C ARG A 237 -16.77 11.51 18.67
N LYS A 238 -16.15 11.01 19.75
CA LYS A 238 -15.83 11.82 20.94
C LYS A 238 -14.90 12.99 20.64
N THR A 239 -14.08 12.87 19.59
CA THR A 239 -13.16 13.92 19.13
C THR A 239 -13.70 14.71 17.94
N GLU A 240 -15.01 14.59 17.64
CA GLU A 240 -15.70 15.31 16.56
C GLU A 240 -15.13 15.06 15.15
N ASN A 241 -14.43 13.93 14.98
CA ASN A 241 -13.86 13.49 13.70
C ASN A 241 -14.85 12.63 12.91
N ASN A 242 -15.98 13.24 12.54
CA ASN A 242 -17.12 12.55 11.92
C ASN A 242 -16.74 11.79 10.63
N SER A 243 -15.87 12.35 9.78
CA SER A 243 -15.42 11.65 8.56
C SER A 243 -14.70 10.33 8.86
N PHE A 244 -13.91 10.28 9.93
CA PHE A 244 -13.27 9.03 10.37
C PHE A 244 -14.26 8.10 11.06
N ALA A 245 -15.19 8.62 11.86
CA ALA A 245 -16.27 7.81 12.43
C ALA A 245 -17.04 7.05 11.34
N THR A 246 -17.42 7.74 10.26
CA THR A 246 -18.08 7.13 9.08
C THR A 246 -17.21 6.04 8.43
N ILE A 247 -15.89 6.25 8.32
CA ILE A 247 -14.97 5.24 7.78
C ILE A 247 -14.96 3.98 8.66
N PHE A 248 -14.90 4.13 9.98
CA PHE A 248 -14.89 2.98 10.89
C PHE A 248 -16.23 2.25 10.93
N GLN A 249 -17.35 2.97 10.87
CA GLN A 249 -18.69 2.39 10.69
C GLN A 249 -18.76 1.51 9.44
N MET A 250 -18.29 2.04 8.30
CA MET A 250 -18.22 1.31 7.03
C MET A 250 -17.34 0.05 7.14
N GLN A 251 -16.16 0.16 7.76
CA GLN A 251 -15.26 -0.97 7.98
C GLN A 251 -15.88 -2.05 8.87
N ARG A 252 -16.60 -1.64 9.92
CA ARG A 252 -17.33 -2.56 10.80
C ARG A 252 -18.44 -3.27 10.06
N GLN A 253 -19.27 -2.54 9.30
CA GLN A 253 -20.35 -3.17 8.54
C GLN A 253 -19.80 -4.15 7.51
N PHE A 254 -18.70 -3.81 6.84
CA PHE A 254 -18.02 -4.75 5.94
C PHE A 254 -17.55 -6.04 6.66
N VAL A 255 -16.96 -5.93 7.86
CA VAL A 255 -16.58 -7.11 8.67
C VAL A 255 -17.81 -7.90 9.11
N LEU A 256 -18.88 -7.21 9.53
CA LEU A 256 -20.14 -7.85 9.93
C LEU A 256 -20.76 -8.62 8.76
N ASN A 257 -20.73 -8.11 7.54
CA ASN A 257 -21.22 -8.81 6.35
C ASN A 257 -20.39 -10.07 6.00
N LEU A 258 -19.09 -10.08 6.31
CA LEU A 258 -18.26 -11.27 6.16
C LEU A 258 -18.55 -12.31 7.26
N TRP A 259 -18.93 -11.85 8.45
CA TRP A 259 -19.04 -12.69 9.64
C TRP A 259 -20.46 -13.22 9.88
N LYS A 260 -21.48 -12.36 9.79
CA LYS A 260 -22.88 -12.71 10.05
C LYS A 260 -23.60 -13.03 8.74
N PRO A 261 -24.32 -14.16 8.65
CA PRO A 261 -25.20 -14.44 7.52
C PRO A 261 -26.26 -13.33 7.35
N SER A 262 -26.58 -13.03 6.10
CA SER A 262 -27.59 -12.05 5.70
C SER A 262 -28.11 -12.42 4.31
N ASP A 263 -29.37 -12.09 4.03
CA ASP A 263 -29.97 -12.29 2.70
C ASP A 263 -29.30 -11.40 1.64
N ASN A 264 -28.74 -10.25 2.05
CA ASN A 264 -28.09 -9.28 1.16
C ASN A 264 -26.65 -8.98 1.63
N PRO A 265 -25.72 -9.95 1.55
CA PRO A 265 -24.39 -9.82 2.12
C PRO A 265 -23.49 -8.80 1.38
N THR A 266 -23.93 -8.31 0.21
CA THR A 266 -23.22 -7.33 -0.63
C THR A 266 -23.67 -5.87 -0.40
N GLU A 267 -24.66 -5.66 0.46
CA GLU A 267 -25.17 -4.34 0.84
C GLU A 267 -24.54 -3.87 2.15
N LEU A 268 -24.03 -2.63 2.17
CA LEU A 268 -23.54 -2.02 3.42
C LEU A 268 -24.70 -1.35 4.15
N LYS A 269 -25.60 -2.18 4.65
CA LYS A 269 -26.80 -1.78 5.38
C LYS A 269 -27.00 -2.70 6.58
N GLY A 270 -26.79 -2.18 7.78
CA GLY A 270 -26.97 -2.95 9.01
C GLY A 270 -26.61 -2.16 10.27
N ASP A 271 -26.39 -2.90 11.36
CA ASP A 271 -26.21 -2.35 12.72
C ASP A 271 -25.15 -1.24 12.83
N ALA A 272 -24.11 -1.26 11.99
CA ALA A 272 -22.98 -0.34 12.10
C ALA A 272 -23.04 0.81 11.07
N PHE A 273 -23.68 0.62 9.92
CA PHE A 273 -23.64 1.57 8.80
C PHE A 273 -24.80 1.37 7.83
N ASP A 274 -25.35 2.48 7.34
CA ASP A 274 -26.29 2.53 6.22
C ASP A 274 -25.71 3.42 5.11
N GLU A 275 -25.31 2.81 3.99
CA GLU A 275 -24.72 3.52 2.85
C GLU A 275 -25.67 4.57 2.27
N GLU A 276 -26.96 4.25 2.14
CA GLU A 276 -27.93 5.11 1.48
C GLU A 276 -28.20 6.36 2.32
N GLU A 277 -28.39 6.18 3.62
CA GLU A 277 -28.58 7.29 4.57
C GLU A 277 -27.36 8.22 4.57
N ILE A 278 -26.16 7.67 4.69
CA ILE A 278 -24.92 8.45 4.76
C ILE A 278 -24.67 9.21 3.46
N LEU A 279 -24.84 8.57 2.30
CA LEU A 279 -24.63 9.24 1.02
C LEU A 279 -25.70 10.31 0.75
N ALA A 280 -26.96 10.09 1.16
CA ALA A 280 -28.04 11.07 1.03
C ALA A 280 -27.81 12.33 1.88
N ALA A 281 -27.16 12.19 3.04
CA ALA A 281 -26.83 13.31 3.92
C ALA A 281 -25.65 14.18 3.42
N LEU A 282 -24.91 13.73 2.41
CA LEU A 282 -23.72 14.41 1.89
C LEU A 282 -24.02 15.16 0.59
N ASN A 283 -23.36 16.30 0.38
CA ASN A 283 -23.44 17.02 -0.90
C ASN A 283 -22.76 16.17 -2.02
N PRO A 284 -23.49 15.77 -3.10
CA PRO A 284 -22.96 14.92 -4.17
C PRO A 284 -21.74 15.47 -4.91
N THR A 285 -21.53 16.79 -4.87
CA THR A 285 -20.37 17.45 -5.50
C THR A 285 -19.17 17.59 -4.56
N SER A 286 -19.31 17.21 -3.29
CA SER A 286 -18.26 17.36 -2.29
C SER A 286 -17.18 16.27 -2.41
N LYS A 287 -15.95 16.61 -2.00
CA LYS A 287 -14.85 15.64 -1.88
C LYS A 287 -15.18 14.51 -0.90
N VAL A 288 -15.93 14.82 0.17
CA VAL A 288 -16.34 13.83 1.19
C VAL A 288 -17.29 12.80 0.59
N TYR A 289 -18.29 13.23 -0.19
CA TYR A 289 -19.18 12.32 -0.92
C TYR A 289 -18.39 11.41 -1.85
N SER A 290 -17.51 11.98 -2.68
CA SER A 290 -16.68 11.20 -3.61
C SER A 290 -15.77 10.18 -2.90
N MET A 291 -15.13 10.54 -1.79
CA MET A 291 -14.30 9.60 -1.02
C MET A 291 -15.14 8.50 -0.37
N THR A 292 -16.31 8.85 0.18
CA THR A 292 -17.23 7.89 0.81
C THR A 292 -17.74 6.89 -0.22
N LEU A 293 -18.23 7.38 -1.36
CA LEU A 293 -18.72 6.55 -2.46
C LEU A 293 -17.64 5.60 -3.01
N ARG A 294 -16.39 6.07 -3.13
CA ARG A 294 -15.26 5.21 -3.53
C ARG A 294 -15.05 4.07 -2.54
N ASP A 295 -15.04 4.39 -1.24
CA ASP A 295 -14.69 3.42 -0.20
C ASP A 295 -15.82 2.40 -0.01
N THR A 296 -17.09 2.85 0.02
CA THR A 296 -18.24 1.94 0.07
C THR A 296 -18.30 1.06 -1.17
N SER A 297 -18.13 1.62 -2.37
CA SER A 297 -18.12 0.85 -3.61
C SER A 297 -16.99 -0.19 -3.64
N THR A 298 -15.84 0.13 -3.05
CA THR A 298 -14.71 -0.79 -2.93
C THR A 298 -15.04 -1.98 -2.02
N TYR A 299 -15.68 -1.76 -0.87
CA TYR A 299 -16.11 -2.85 0.02
C TYR A 299 -17.26 -3.66 -0.58
N ARG A 300 -18.23 -3.02 -1.22
CA ARG A 300 -19.33 -3.71 -1.92
C ARG A 300 -18.81 -4.57 -3.07
N LEU A 301 -17.84 -4.08 -3.85
CA LEU A 301 -17.21 -4.87 -4.90
C LEU A 301 -16.47 -6.09 -4.35
N GLN A 302 -15.81 -5.95 -3.19
CA GLN A 302 -15.18 -7.06 -2.49
C GLN A 302 -16.21 -8.11 -2.10
N LEU A 303 -17.26 -7.71 -1.37
CA LEU A 303 -18.34 -8.62 -0.96
C LEU A 303 -18.97 -9.27 -2.19
N ALA A 304 -19.31 -8.50 -3.22
CA ALA A 304 -19.90 -9.02 -4.46
C ALA A 304 -19.00 -10.02 -5.18
N PHE A 305 -17.68 -9.82 -5.17
CA PHE A 305 -16.77 -10.82 -5.69
C PHE A 305 -16.79 -12.11 -4.86
N LEU A 306 -16.76 -12.02 -3.52
CA LEU A 306 -16.81 -13.20 -2.65
C LEU A 306 -18.11 -14.01 -2.82
N PHE A 307 -19.26 -13.33 -2.79
CA PHE A 307 -20.59 -13.92 -2.92
C PHE A 307 -21.04 -14.10 -4.38
N ASN A 308 -20.14 -13.89 -5.35
CA ASN A 308 -20.40 -14.04 -6.79
C ASN A 308 -21.63 -13.25 -7.33
N ASP A 309 -21.91 -12.09 -6.73
CA ASP A 309 -22.99 -11.19 -7.13
C ASP A 309 -22.55 -10.34 -8.34
N GLN A 310 -22.86 -10.85 -9.54
CA GLN A 310 -22.46 -10.21 -10.80
C GLN A 310 -23.12 -8.84 -11.03
N ILE A 311 -24.31 -8.63 -10.49
CA ILE A 311 -25.06 -7.38 -10.64
C ILE A 311 -24.35 -6.28 -9.87
N ILE A 312 -24.03 -6.53 -8.61
CA ILE A 312 -23.29 -5.56 -7.78
C ILE A 312 -21.86 -5.39 -8.26
N MET A 313 -21.18 -6.46 -8.70
CA MET A 313 -19.84 -6.33 -9.30
C MET A 313 -19.83 -5.33 -10.45
N ARG A 314 -20.79 -5.43 -11.39
CA ARG A 314 -20.89 -4.50 -12.52
C ARG A 314 -21.16 -3.07 -12.06
N LYS A 315 -22.17 -2.88 -11.20
CA LYS A 315 -22.55 -1.56 -10.67
C LYS A 315 -21.36 -0.86 -10.00
N MET A 316 -20.61 -1.57 -9.17
CA MET A 316 -19.46 -0.99 -8.46
C MET A 316 -18.28 -0.71 -9.39
N LEU A 317 -18.04 -1.55 -10.42
CA LEU A 317 -17.01 -1.28 -11.43
C LEU A 317 -17.31 0.00 -12.23
N ASP A 318 -18.57 0.24 -12.60
CA ASP A 318 -18.99 1.44 -13.32
C ASP A 318 -18.73 2.73 -12.52
N ILE A 319 -18.84 2.66 -11.19
CA ILE A 319 -18.49 3.75 -10.28
C ILE A 319 -16.96 3.88 -10.17
N LEU A 320 -16.28 2.78 -9.84
CA LEU A 320 -14.87 2.78 -9.46
C LEU A 320 -13.92 3.09 -10.62
N ARG A 321 -14.29 2.78 -11.87
CA ARG A 321 -13.47 3.07 -13.06
C ARG A 321 -13.21 4.57 -13.28
N ASN A 322 -14.06 5.43 -12.72
CA ASN A 322 -13.94 6.89 -12.85
C ASN A 322 -12.97 7.49 -11.82
N TYR A 323 -12.48 6.69 -10.87
CA TYR A 323 -11.51 7.16 -9.88
C TYR A 323 -10.07 7.02 -10.38
N PRO A 324 -9.15 7.90 -9.96
CA PRO A 324 -7.75 7.81 -10.34
C PRO A 324 -7.13 6.46 -10.01
N MET A 325 -6.25 5.96 -10.89
CA MET A 325 -5.41 4.77 -10.69
C MET A 325 -4.20 5.07 -9.78
N THR A 326 -4.42 5.81 -8.71
CA THR A 326 -3.45 6.17 -7.67
C THR A 326 -4.18 6.36 -6.33
N ASP A 327 -3.46 6.22 -5.22
CA ASP A 327 -3.92 6.56 -3.87
C ASP A 327 -2.71 6.87 -2.98
N ILE A 328 -2.93 7.59 -1.88
CA ILE A 328 -1.92 7.84 -0.83
C ILE A 328 -1.74 6.58 0.03
N SER A 329 -2.79 5.77 0.20
CA SER A 329 -2.74 4.52 0.96
C SER A 329 -2.51 3.32 0.03
N VAL A 330 -1.32 2.73 0.11
CA VAL A 330 -0.95 1.54 -0.66
C VAL A 330 -1.88 0.36 -0.39
N PRO A 331 -2.21 0.00 0.87
CA PRO A 331 -3.18 -1.08 1.13
C PRO A 331 -4.55 -0.81 0.53
N ARG A 332 -5.10 0.41 0.69
CA ARG A 332 -6.41 0.78 0.10
C ARG A 332 -6.40 0.63 -1.42
N PHE A 333 -5.35 1.14 -2.05
CA PHE A 333 -5.20 1.08 -3.51
C PHE A 333 -5.08 -0.36 -4.01
N HIS A 334 -4.24 -1.15 -3.34
CA HIS A 334 -4.00 -2.55 -3.66
C HIS A 334 -5.30 -3.35 -3.60
N LEU A 335 -6.07 -3.20 -2.52
CA LEU A 335 -7.36 -3.88 -2.37
C LEU A 335 -8.33 -3.46 -3.48
N ARG A 336 -8.52 -2.17 -3.69
CA ARG A 336 -9.40 -1.67 -4.75
C ARG A 336 -9.05 -2.27 -6.12
N LEU A 337 -7.79 -2.20 -6.53
CA LEU A 337 -7.39 -2.71 -7.86
C LEU A 337 -7.43 -4.23 -7.95
N THR A 338 -7.17 -4.95 -6.86
CA THR A 338 -7.27 -6.41 -6.81
C THR A 338 -8.69 -6.84 -7.17
N PHE A 339 -9.68 -6.30 -6.46
CA PHE A 339 -11.08 -6.68 -6.66
C PHE A 339 -11.69 -6.05 -7.91
N MET A 340 -11.22 -4.88 -8.36
CA MET A 340 -11.57 -4.37 -9.69
C MET A 340 -11.11 -5.33 -10.79
N GLY A 341 -9.85 -5.78 -10.76
CA GLY A 341 -9.32 -6.71 -11.76
C GLY A 341 -10.00 -8.07 -11.72
N LEU A 342 -10.16 -8.65 -10.53
CA LEU A 342 -10.76 -9.97 -10.36
C LEU A 342 -12.24 -9.98 -10.79
N SER A 343 -13.01 -8.98 -10.37
CA SER A 343 -14.42 -8.86 -10.77
C SER A 343 -14.56 -8.58 -12.26
N ALA A 344 -13.70 -7.74 -12.84
CA ALA A 344 -13.74 -7.44 -14.26
C ALA A 344 -13.45 -8.71 -15.10
N PHE A 345 -12.41 -9.47 -14.78
CA PHE A 345 -12.17 -10.75 -15.46
C PHE A 345 -13.25 -11.80 -15.20
N GLY A 346 -13.84 -11.83 -14.00
CA GLY A 346 -14.99 -12.68 -13.69
C GLY A 346 -16.20 -12.39 -14.59
N LEU A 347 -16.57 -11.12 -14.74
CA LEU A 347 -17.67 -10.71 -15.62
C LEU A 347 -17.38 -10.97 -17.10
N LEU A 348 -16.13 -10.84 -17.55
CA LEU A 348 -15.74 -11.11 -18.94
C LEU A 348 -15.81 -12.59 -19.34
N GLN A 349 -16.01 -13.51 -18.39
CA GLN A 349 -16.28 -14.92 -18.71
C GLN A 349 -17.65 -15.10 -19.38
N THR A 350 -18.60 -14.20 -19.10
CA THR A 350 -19.98 -14.24 -19.61
C THR A 350 -20.36 -13.00 -20.43
N SER A 351 -19.51 -11.97 -20.45
CA SER A 351 -19.74 -10.68 -21.10
C SER A 351 -18.62 -10.31 -22.06
N ARG A 352 -18.93 -9.53 -23.11
CA ARG A 352 -17.93 -8.95 -24.04
C ARG A 352 -17.85 -7.42 -23.94
N ASP A 353 -18.01 -6.91 -22.72
CA ASP A 353 -18.07 -5.47 -22.46
C ASP A 353 -16.67 -4.84 -22.56
N LYS A 354 -16.51 -3.95 -23.52
CA LYS A 354 -15.23 -3.31 -23.81
C LYS A 354 -14.73 -2.43 -22.66
N THR A 355 -15.63 -1.76 -21.95
CA THR A 355 -15.28 -0.90 -20.82
C THR A 355 -14.74 -1.72 -19.65
N ILE A 356 -15.34 -2.88 -19.38
CA ILE A 356 -14.86 -3.83 -18.38
C ILE A 356 -13.51 -4.44 -18.81
N GLU A 357 -13.33 -4.75 -20.09
CA GLU A 357 -12.06 -5.25 -20.63
C GLU A 357 -10.91 -4.26 -20.39
N ASP A 358 -11.15 -2.97 -20.58
CA ASP A 358 -10.12 -1.94 -20.38
C ASP A 358 -9.77 -1.76 -18.90
N VAL A 359 -10.74 -1.89 -17.99
CA VAL A 359 -10.50 -1.94 -16.53
C VAL A 359 -9.64 -3.16 -16.16
N ALA A 360 -10.01 -4.34 -16.68
CA ALA A 360 -9.30 -5.59 -16.40
C ALA A 360 -7.84 -5.52 -16.89
N LYS A 361 -7.61 -5.00 -18.11
CA LYS A 361 -6.26 -4.79 -18.67
C LYS A 361 -5.44 -3.79 -17.86
N SER A 362 -6.05 -2.71 -17.41
CA SER A 362 -5.38 -1.69 -16.58
C SER A 362 -4.92 -2.26 -15.23
N CYS A 363 -5.77 -3.04 -14.57
CA CYS A 363 -5.44 -3.72 -13.31
C CYS A 363 -4.33 -4.77 -13.53
N LEU A 364 -4.45 -5.61 -14.57
CA LEU A 364 -3.42 -6.60 -14.91
C LEU A 364 -2.06 -5.95 -15.19
N ALA A 365 -2.03 -4.86 -15.96
CA ALA A 365 -0.80 -4.12 -16.25
C ALA A 365 -0.20 -3.47 -15.00
N HIS A 366 -1.03 -3.01 -14.06
CA HIS A 366 -0.58 -2.52 -12.76
C HIS A 366 0.16 -3.62 -11.98
N PHE A 367 -0.50 -4.76 -11.71
CA PHE A 367 0.09 -5.84 -10.92
C PHE A 367 1.27 -6.54 -11.64
N SER A 368 1.23 -6.66 -12.96
CA SER A 368 2.38 -7.15 -13.75
C SER A 368 3.61 -6.24 -13.57
N SER A 369 3.41 -4.93 -13.63
CA SER A 369 4.50 -3.97 -13.41
C SER A 369 5.07 -4.07 -11.99
N LEU A 370 4.21 -4.14 -10.99
CA LEU A 370 4.61 -4.13 -9.59
C LEU A 370 5.25 -5.48 -9.18
N SER A 371 4.77 -6.59 -9.72
CA SER A 371 5.39 -7.93 -9.59
C SER A 371 6.81 -7.94 -10.18
N ARG A 372 7.03 -7.36 -11.37
CA ARG A 372 8.37 -7.22 -11.96
C ARG A 372 9.33 -6.34 -11.14
N LEU A 373 8.79 -5.41 -10.35
CA LEU A 373 9.58 -4.60 -9.42
C LEU A 373 9.93 -5.34 -8.12
N GLY A 374 9.42 -6.55 -7.92
CA GLY A 374 9.71 -7.39 -6.75
C GLY A 374 8.69 -7.25 -5.63
N SER A 375 7.49 -6.75 -5.90
CA SER A 375 6.45 -6.67 -4.88
C SER A 375 5.88 -8.03 -4.52
N VAL A 376 6.12 -8.44 -3.28
CA VAL A 376 5.61 -9.70 -2.72
C VAL A 376 4.08 -9.74 -2.61
N ASN A 377 3.43 -8.58 -2.52
CA ASN A 377 1.96 -8.50 -2.45
C ASN A 377 1.33 -8.55 -3.86
N ALA A 378 2.01 -8.02 -4.89
CA ALA A 378 1.46 -7.93 -6.24
C ALA A 378 1.54 -9.24 -7.03
N THR A 379 2.58 -10.05 -6.80
CA THR A 379 2.78 -11.34 -7.48
C THR A 379 1.60 -12.30 -7.35
N PRO A 380 1.06 -12.60 -6.15
CA PRO A 380 -0.10 -13.48 -6.01
C PRO A 380 -1.34 -12.95 -6.75
N VAL A 381 -1.62 -11.65 -6.64
CA VAL A 381 -2.74 -11.02 -7.35
C VAL A 381 -2.55 -11.09 -8.87
N TYR A 382 -1.34 -10.86 -9.37
CA TYR A 382 -1.04 -10.96 -10.79
C TYR A 382 -1.33 -12.37 -11.34
N HIS A 383 -0.88 -13.42 -10.66
CA HIS A 383 -1.14 -14.79 -11.07
C HIS A 383 -2.64 -15.13 -10.98
N PHE A 384 -3.34 -14.65 -9.95
CA PHE A 384 -4.79 -14.86 -9.86
C PHE A 384 -5.55 -14.14 -10.98
N LEU A 385 -5.18 -12.91 -11.32
CA LEU A 385 -5.76 -12.21 -12.47
C LEU A 385 -5.51 -12.94 -13.80
N LEU A 386 -4.33 -13.52 -13.99
CA LEU A 386 -4.05 -14.36 -15.16
C LEU A 386 -4.93 -15.61 -15.20
N ALA A 387 -5.10 -16.29 -14.06
CA ALA A 387 -5.98 -17.44 -13.94
C ALA A 387 -7.44 -17.09 -14.24
N MET A 388 -7.92 -15.94 -13.77
CA MET A 388 -9.27 -15.46 -14.07
C MET A 388 -9.45 -15.05 -15.54
N LYS A 389 -8.43 -14.43 -16.15
CA LYS A 389 -8.43 -14.03 -17.57
C LYS A 389 -8.42 -15.24 -18.51
N GLN A 390 -7.62 -16.24 -18.20
CA GLN A 390 -7.47 -17.48 -18.97
C GLN A 390 -7.52 -18.68 -18.01
N PRO A 391 -8.73 -19.12 -17.63
CA PRO A 391 -8.93 -20.26 -16.74
C PRO A 391 -8.26 -21.53 -17.26
N GLY A 392 -7.44 -22.15 -16.43
CA GLY A 392 -6.74 -23.38 -16.75
C GLY A 392 -6.07 -23.98 -15.52
N ILE A 393 -5.81 -25.29 -15.55
CA ILE A 393 -5.22 -26.04 -14.43
C ILE A 393 -3.93 -25.36 -13.94
N LYS A 394 -2.95 -25.20 -14.85
CA LYS A 394 -1.64 -24.61 -14.50
C LYS A 394 -1.73 -23.17 -14.02
N SER A 395 -2.66 -22.37 -14.57
CA SER A 395 -2.79 -20.96 -14.17
C SER A 395 -3.40 -20.84 -12.77
N PHE A 396 -4.39 -21.67 -12.43
CA PHE A 396 -4.95 -21.72 -11.08
C PHE A 396 -3.99 -22.31 -10.05
N GLU A 397 -3.29 -23.41 -10.37
CA GLU A 397 -2.26 -23.97 -9.48
C GLU A 397 -1.21 -22.91 -9.13
N LEU A 398 -0.68 -22.20 -10.14
CA LEU A 398 0.28 -21.13 -9.91
C LEU A 398 -0.29 -19.99 -9.05
N ALA A 399 -1.55 -19.61 -9.26
CA ALA A 399 -2.21 -18.58 -8.47
C ALA A 399 -2.37 -19.00 -7.00
N ILE A 400 -2.79 -20.23 -6.75
CA ILE A 400 -2.98 -20.81 -5.41
C ILE A 400 -1.62 -20.88 -4.70
N ASP A 401 -0.60 -21.45 -5.34
CA ASP A 401 0.74 -21.57 -4.78
C ASP A 401 1.31 -20.19 -4.42
N SER A 402 1.12 -19.20 -5.30
CA SER A 402 1.61 -17.84 -5.05
C SER A 402 0.89 -17.18 -3.87
N CYS A 403 -0.42 -17.40 -3.70
CA CYS A 403 -1.17 -16.89 -2.56
C CYS A 403 -0.71 -17.54 -1.25
N ALA A 404 -0.47 -18.85 -1.27
CA ALA A 404 0.04 -19.60 -0.13
C ALA A 404 1.46 -19.14 0.27
N GLU A 405 2.37 -19.02 -0.71
CA GLU A 405 3.74 -18.52 -0.49
C GLU A 405 3.75 -17.10 0.09
N ALA A 406 2.83 -16.23 -0.35
CA ALA A 406 2.68 -14.88 0.17
C ALA A 406 1.91 -14.83 1.52
N SER A 407 1.44 -15.97 2.03
CA SER A 407 0.62 -16.06 3.25
C SER A 407 -0.65 -15.20 3.18
N LEU A 408 -1.37 -15.27 2.05
CA LEU A 408 -2.62 -14.57 1.79
C LEU A 408 -3.80 -15.55 1.74
N PRO A 409 -4.25 -16.08 2.89
CA PRO A 409 -5.23 -17.18 2.94
C PRO A 409 -6.59 -16.80 2.34
N HIS A 410 -6.99 -15.53 2.46
CA HIS A 410 -8.21 -15.01 1.85
C HIS A 410 -8.21 -15.09 0.32
N LEU A 411 -7.11 -14.70 -0.35
CA LEU A 411 -6.97 -14.83 -1.80
C LEU A 411 -6.79 -16.30 -2.21
N GLU A 412 -6.09 -17.09 -1.39
CA GLU A 412 -5.97 -18.53 -1.61
C GLU A 412 -7.35 -19.22 -1.58
N ALA A 413 -8.22 -18.86 -0.63
CA ALA A 413 -9.58 -19.35 -0.53
C ALA A 413 -10.37 -19.04 -1.82
N MET A 414 -10.32 -17.78 -2.27
CA MET A 414 -11.00 -17.33 -3.49
C MET A 414 -10.46 -18.04 -4.74
N ALA A 415 -9.14 -18.20 -4.86
CA ALA A 415 -8.52 -18.89 -5.99
C ALA A 415 -8.91 -20.38 -6.02
N LYS A 416 -8.90 -21.04 -4.85
CA LYS A 416 -9.35 -22.43 -4.70
C LYS A 416 -10.82 -22.61 -5.00
N GLU A 417 -11.69 -21.69 -4.57
CA GLU A 417 -13.11 -21.71 -4.90
C GLU A 417 -13.32 -21.60 -6.42
N ARG A 418 -12.71 -20.60 -7.06
CA ARG A 418 -12.81 -20.41 -8.52
C ARG A 418 -12.24 -21.61 -9.29
N TYR A 419 -11.15 -22.19 -8.81
CA TYR A 419 -10.56 -23.37 -9.44
C TYR A 419 -11.43 -24.62 -9.25
N GLY A 420 -11.97 -24.85 -8.04
CA GLY A 420 -12.88 -25.95 -7.74
C GLY A 420 -14.13 -25.90 -8.62
N LEU A 421 -14.75 -24.73 -8.74
CA LEU A 421 -15.89 -24.51 -9.65
C LEU A 421 -15.51 -24.74 -11.12
N TYR A 422 -14.32 -24.31 -11.55
CA TYR A 422 -13.82 -24.57 -12.91
C TYR A 422 -13.66 -26.07 -13.17
N LEU A 423 -13.09 -26.84 -12.24
CA LEU A 423 -12.90 -28.29 -12.35
C LEU A 423 -14.21 -29.07 -12.30
N CYS A 424 -15.18 -28.65 -11.47
CA CYS A 424 -16.50 -29.29 -11.41
C CYS A 424 -17.29 -29.15 -12.72
N ARG A 425 -16.94 -28.18 -13.57
CA ARG A 425 -17.49 -28.04 -14.93
C ARG A 425 -16.79 -28.92 -15.96
N GLN A 426 -15.69 -29.60 -15.59
CA GLN A 426 -14.98 -30.55 -16.45
C GLN A 426 -15.40 -31.98 -16.07
N ASP A 427 -15.85 -32.78 -17.04
CA ASP A 427 -16.45 -34.10 -16.79
C ASP A 427 -15.55 -35.06 -15.99
N ASN A 428 -14.22 -34.97 -16.17
CA ASN A 428 -13.26 -35.91 -15.55
C ASN A 428 -12.59 -35.36 -14.27
N SER A 429 -13.08 -34.26 -13.67
CA SER A 429 -12.37 -33.61 -12.56
C SER A 429 -13.26 -33.19 -11.38
N ILE A 430 -14.51 -33.67 -11.33
CA ILE A 430 -15.50 -33.31 -10.29
C ILE A 430 -14.97 -33.60 -8.88
N SER A 431 -14.43 -34.79 -8.62
CA SER A 431 -13.92 -35.15 -7.28
C SER A 431 -12.77 -34.23 -6.84
N ILE A 432 -11.89 -33.85 -7.77
CA ILE A 432 -10.78 -32.94 -7.48
C ILE A 432 -11.33 -31.53 -7.22
N GLY A 433 -12.31 -31.09 -8.02
CA GLY A 433 -12.99 -29.81 -7.82
C GLY A 433 -13.65 -29.71 -6.45
N GLN A 434 -14.34 -30.77 -6.02
CA GLN A 434 -14.95 -30.85 -4.68
C GLN A 434 -13.91 -30.76 -3.56
N ASP A 435 -12.74 -31.37 -3.70
CA ASP A 435 -11.65 -31.25 -2.73
C ASP A 435 -11.15 -29.80 -2.59
N TYR A 436 -11.05 -29.07 -3.71
CA TYR A 436 -10.69 -27.64 -3.69
C TYR A 436 -11.78 -26.78 -3.03
N LEU A 437 -13.06 -27.07 -3.27
CA LEU A 437 -14.17 -26.37 -2.60
C LEU A 437 -14.15 -26.59 -1.08
N VAL A 438 -13.88 -27.82 -0.62
CA VAL A 438 -13.70 -28.12 0.81
C VAL A 438 -12.51 -27.35 1.39
N SER A 439 -11.39 -27.28 0.66
CA SER A 439 -10.24 -26.49 1.13
C SER A 439 -10.53 -24.99 1.18
N ALA A 440 -11.26 -24.44 0.20
CA ALA A 440 -11.66 -23.04 0.19
C ALA A 440 -12.58 -22.70 1.37
N TYR A 441 -13.55 -23.57 1.67
CA TYR A 441 -14.42 -23.46 2.84
C TYR A 441 -13.64 -23.29 4.15
N TRP A 442 -12.66 -24.16 4.42
CA TRP A 442 -11.89 -24.07 5.66
C TRP A 442 -11.01 -22.81 5.71
N LEU A 443 -10.50 -22.35 4.57
CA LEU A 443 -9.74 -21.10 4.52
C LEU A 443 -10.66 -19.89 4.79
N TYR A 444 -11.86 -19.83 4.22
CA TYR A 444 -12.84 -18.79 4.54
C TYR A 444 -13.24 -18.82 6.02
N TYR A 445 -13.54 -20.01 6.55
CA TYR A 445 -13.88 -20.19 7.95
C TYR A 445 -12.75 -19.69 8.86
N ASN A 446 -11.51 -20.15 8.64
CA ASN A 446 -10.36 -19.75 9.45
C ASN A 446 -9.98 -18.26 9.28
N TRP A 447 -10.26 -17.68 8.12
CA TRP A 447 -10.08 -16.25 7.88
C TRP A 447 -11.17 -15.39 8.55
N GLY A 448 -12.29 -15.98 8.97
CA GLY A 448 -13.39 -15.26 9.63
C GLY A 448 -14.52 -14.81 8.71
N ALA A 449 -14.49 -15.21 7.43
CA ALA A 449 -15.59 -15.00 6.48
C ALA A 449 -16.68 -16.06 6.67
N HIS A 450 -17.25 -16.16 7.87
CA HIS A 450 -18.20 -17.21 8.24
C HIS A 450 -19.50 -17.16 7.42
N ALA A 451 -19.97 -15.98 7.01
CA ALA A 451 -21.15 -15.85 6.16
C ALA A 451 -20.90 -16.53 4.80
N LYS A 452 -19.73 -16.29 4.20
CA LYS A 452 -19.31 -16.95 2.95
C LYS A 452 -19.10 -18.46 3.15
N ALA A 453 -18.49 -18.86 4.27
CA ALA A 453 -18.31 -20.27 4.58
C ALA A 453 -19.66 -21.00 4.73
N LEU A 454 -20.66 -20.35 5.34
CA LEU A 454 -22.01 -20.88 5.47
C LEU A 454 -22.69 -21.04 4.12
N GLU A 455 -22.65 -20.01 3.26
CA GLU A 455 -23.17 -20.08 1.88
C GLU A 455 -22.60 -21.30 1.14
N MET A 456 -21.28 -21.47 1.17
CA MET A 456 -20.63 -22.64 0.55
C MET A 456 -21.09 -23.96 1.17
N TRP A 457 -21.22 -24.02 2.49
CA TRP A 457 -21.69 -25.21 3.19
C TRP A 457 -23.11 -25.59 2.76
N GLU A 458 -23.98 -24.61 2.53
CA GLU A 458 -25.36 -24.82 2.07
C GLU A 458 -25.41 -25.30 0.62
N GLU A 459 -24.64 -24.66 -0.27
CA GLU A 459 -24.62 -24.90 -1.72
C GLU A 459 -23.92 -26.20 -2.14
N HIS A 460 -22.88 -26.64 -1.42
CA HIS A 460 -22.03 -27.74 -1.86
C HIS A 460 -22.14 -28.95 -0.94
N ALA A 461 -22.81 -30.00 -1.41
CA ALA A 461 -23.00 -31.24 -0.66
C ALA A 461 -21.68 -31.91 -0.20
N CYS A 462 -20.57 -31.74 -0.95
CA CYS A 462 -19.26 -32.28 -0.59
C CYS A 462 -18.67 -31.67 0.70
N ILE A 463 -19.09 -30.46 1.09
CA ILE A 463 -18.62 -29.79 2.31
C ILE A 463 -19.32 -30.38 3.53
N LYS A 464 -20.61 -30.72 3.41
CA LYS A 464 -21.42 -31.30 4.51
C LYS A 464 -20.89 -32.64 4.99
N THR A 465 -20.24 -33.40 4.11
CA THR A 465 -19.66 -34.72 4.40
C THR A 465 -18.17 -34.68 4.75
N ALA A 466 -17.53 -33.50 4.67
CA ALA A 466 -16.11 -33.35 4.92
C ALA A 466 -15.80 -33.21 6.42
N SER A 467 -14.91 -34.07 6.94
CA SER A 467 -14.34 -33.91 8.29
C SER A 467 -13.17 -32.92 8.29
N LYS A 468 -13.09 -32.09 9.34
CA LYS A 468 -12.02 -31.10 9.57
C LYS A 468 -10.61 -31.71 9.54
N ASP A 469 -10.47 -32.97 9.99
CA ASP A 469 -9.17 -33.64 10.09
C ASP A 469 -8.62 -34.11 8.73
N LYS A 470 -9.49 -34.48 7.78
CA LYS A 470 -9.09 -34.88 6.41
C LYS A 470 -8.74 -33.69 5.52
N ALA A 471 -9.29 -32.51 5.80
CA ALA A 471 -9.00 -31.30 5.03
C ALA A 471 -7.60 -30.75 5.36
N ASN A 472 -7.22 -30.74 6.65
CA ASN A 472 -5.90 -30.24 7.09
C ASN A 472 -4.74 -31.17 6.69
N SER A 473 -4.95 -32.48 6.62
CA SER A 473 -3.89 -33.43 6.21
C SER A 473 -3.50 -33.29 4.72
N ARG A 474 -4.44 -32.84 3.87
CA ARG A 474 -4.18 -32.58 2.43
C ARG A 474 -3.51 -31.23 2.18
N ILE A 475 -3.71 -30.25 3.06
CA ILE A 475 -2.99 -28.96 3.08
C ILE A 475 -1.50 -29.15 3.40
N GLY A 476 -1.17 -30.11 4.28
CA GLY A 476 0.20 -30.45 4.65
C GLY A 476 1.02 -31.11 3.52
N MET A 477 0.41 -31.95 2.68
CA MET A 477 1.12 -32.64 1.59
C MET A 477 1.47 -31.71 0.42
N ALA A 478 0.61 -30.75 0.07
CA ALA A 478 0.91 -29.76 -0.97
C ALA A 478 2.02 -28.78 -0.52
N SER A 479 1.97 -28.34 0.74
CA SER A 479 2.98 -27.43 1.32
C SER A 479 4.33 -28.11 1.61
N SER A 480 4.36 -29.41 1.96
CA SER A 480 5.61 -30.17 2.11
C SER A 480 6.29 -30.42 0.76
N VAL A 481 5.52 -30.64 -0.30
CA VAL A 481 6.07 -30.83 -1.66
C VAL A 481 6.58 -29.49 -2.23
N ALA A 482 5.87 -28.39 -1.99
CA ALA A 482 6.29 -27.04 -2.39
C ALA A 482 7.54 -26.56 -1.65
N SER A 483 7.63 -26.77 -0.33
CA SER A 483 8.81 -26.39 0.47
C SER A 483 10.06 -27.20 0.09
N VAL A 484 9.92 -28.50 -0.21
CA VAL A 484 11.04 -29.34 -0.67
C VAL A 484 11.51 -28.96 -2.08
N LYS A 485 10.59 -28.60 -2.99
CA LYS A 485 10.95 -28.10 -4.33
C LYS A 485 11.61 -26.71 -4.28
N SER A 486 11.06 -25.78 -3.50
CA SER A 486 11.61 -24.44 -3.29
C SER A 486 13.00 -24.46 -2.64
N GLN A 487 13.23 -25.35 -1.67
CA GLN A 487 14.54 -25.51 -1.03
C GLN A 487 15.57 -26.08 -2.02
N LYS A 488 15.21 -27.09 -2.82
CA LYS A 488 16.09 -27.64 -3.86
C LYS A 488 16.46 -26.60 -4.93
N GLU A 489 15.51 -25.76 -5.36
CA GLU A 489 15.79 -24.70 -6.34
C GLU A 489 16.65 -23.57 -5.77
N LYS A 490 16.47 -23.21 -4.49
CA LYS A 490 17.33 -22.25 -3.78
C LYS A 490 18.76 -22.78 -3.62
N ASP A 491 18.91 -24.04 -3.23
CA ASP A 491 20.21 -24.68 -3.07
C ASP A 491 20.93 -24.79 -4.42
N GLN A 492 20.20 -25.11 -5.51
CA GLN A 492 20.76 -25.19 -6.86
C GLN A 492 21.21 -23.81 -7.39
N LYS A 493 20.43 -22.76 -7.16
CA LYS A 493 20.82 -21.37 -7.48
C LYS A 493 22.04 -20.91 -6.67
N LEU A 494 22.12 -21.26 -5.38
CA LEU A 494 23.26 -20.93 -4.53
C LEU A 494 24.55 -21.63 -4.99
N ILE A 495 24.44 -22.89 -5.45
CA ILE A 495 25.55 -23.65 -6.01
C ILE A 495 26.03 -23.03 -7.32
N GLU A 496 25.13 -22.61 -8.21
CA GLU A 496 25.48 -21.91 -9.45
C GLU A 496 26.14 -20.55 -9.19
N GLU A 497 25.65 -19.79 -8.21
CA GLU A 497 26.24 -18.50 -7.84
C GLU A 497 27.65 -18.66 -7.27
N LYS A 498 27.87 -19.68 -6.42
CA LYS A 498 29.19 -20.03 -5.89
C LYS A 498 30.14 -20.48 -7.02
N ARG A 499 29.66 -21.25 -8.01
CA ARG A 499 30.43 -21.62 -9.21
C ARG A 499 30.81 -20.39 -10.04
N LYS A 500 29.89 -19.46 -10.28
CA LYS A 500 30.16 -18.20 -11.00
C LYS A 500 31.17 -17.32 -10.26
N LYS A 501 31.03 -17.15 -8.94
CA LYS A 501 31.99 -16.40 -8.11
C LYS A 501 33.38 -17.06 -8.06
N GLY A 502 33.43 -18.40 -8.04
CA GLY A 502 34.67 -19.16 -8.13
C GLY A 502 35.39 -18.98 -9.48
N SER A 503 34.64 -19.01 -10.59
CA SER A 503 35.16 -18.76 -11.94
C SER A 503 35.70 -17.33 -12.10
N LEU A 504 34.94 -16.33 -11.62
CA LEU A 504 35.36 -14.91 -11.65
C LEU A 504 36.64 -14.67 -10.84
N ARG A 505 36.77 -15.29 -9.65
CA ARG A 505 37.99 -15.21 -8.83
C ARG A 505 39.20 -15.86 -9.52
N LYS A 506 38.99 -16.94 -10.29
CA LYS A 506 40.04 -17.57 -11.10
C LYS A 506 40.49 -16.63 -12.23
N GLN A 507 39.55 -16.03 -12.95
CA GLN A 507 39.85 -15.06 -14.03
C GLN A 507 40.57 -13.81 -13.52
N LEU A 508 40.17 -13.26 -12.37
CA LEU A 508 40.83 -12.10 -11.75
C LEU A 508 42.25 -12.41 -11.24
N ARG A 509 42.52 -13.64 -10.79
CA ARG A 509 43.88 -14.08 -10.41
C ARG A 509 44.80 -14.24 -11.63
N PHE A 510 44.28 -14.73 -12.75
CA PHE A 510 45.04 -14.80 -14.02
C PHE A 510 45.31 -13.41 -14.60
N GLY A 511 44.33 -12.49 -14.57
CA GLY A 511 44.51 -11.11 -15.01
C GLY A 511 45.56 -10.34 -14.20
N ARG A 512 45.59 -10.52 -12.87
CA ARG A 512 46.61 -9.88 -12.00
C ARG A 512 48.03 -10.45 -12.20
N LYS A 513 48.18 -11.72 -12.55
CA LYS A 513 49.49 -12.30 -12.93
C LYS A 513 49.98 -11.74 -14.28
N SER A 514 49.08 -11.57 -15.25
CA SER A 514 49.42 -10.96 -16.55
C SER A 514 49.82 -9.48 -16.44
N LEU A 515 49.19 -8.71 -15.54
CA LEU A 515 49.54 -7.30 -15.31
C LEU A 515 50.86 -7.12 -14.55
N ARG A 516 51.20 -8.04 -13.62
CA ARG A 516 52.50 -8.03 -12.92
C ARG A 516 53.69 -8.39 -13.81
N LEU A 517 53.47 -9.19 -14.87
CA LEU A 517 54.51 -9.52 -15.85
C LEU A 517 54.73 -8.38 -16.87
N LYS A 518 53.69 -7.61 -17.22
CA LYS A 518 53.83 -6.42 -18.09
C LYS A 518 54.41 -5.20 -17.38
N GLY A 519 54.14 -5.01 -16.09
CA GLY A 519 54.67 -3.89 -15.30
C GLY A 519 56.15 -3.99 -14.91
N LYS A 520 56.78 -5.16 -15.03
CA LYS A 520 58.23 -5.33 -14.82
C LYS A 520 59.09 -5.11 -16.08
N ALA A 521 58.46 -5.01 -17.26
CA ALA A 521 59.17 -4.79 -18.52
C ALA A 521 59.30 -3.30 -18.90
N THR A 522 58.66 -2.38 -18.16
CA THR A 522 58.60 -0.94 -18.51
C THR A 522 59.44 -0.03 -17.61
N THR A 523 60.16 -0.58 -16.63
CA THR A 523 61.03 0.19 -15.71
C THR A 523 62.52 -0.11 -15.92
N SER A 524 62.94 -0.50 -17.13
CA SER A 524 64.34 -0.79 -17.47
C SER A 524 64.96 0.12 -18.54
N ASN A 525 64.24 1.14 -19.03
CA ASN A 525 64.78 2.13 -19.98
C ASN A 525 64.44 3.54 -19.48
N LEU A 526 65.21 4.03 -18.51
CA LEU A 526 65.41 5.44 -18.17
C LEU A 526 66.56 5.52 -17.15
N MET A 527 67.77 5.29 -17.65
CA MET A 527 69.02 5.92 -17.26
C MET A 527 69.92 5.96 -18.49
#